data_AF-A0A2S2P4E5-F1
#
_entry.id   AF-A0A2S2P4E5-F1
#
_cell.length_a   1.000
_cell.length_b   1.000
_cell.length_c   1.000
_cell.angle_alpha   90.00
_cell.angle_beta   90.00
_cell.angle_gamma   90.00
#
_symmetry.space_group_name_H-M   'P 1'
#
loop_
_entity.id
_entity.type
_entity.pdbx_description
1 polymer ?
#
loop_
_entity_poly.entity_id
_entity_poly.type
_entity_poly.pdbx_seq_one_letter_code
_entity_poly.pdbx_strand_id
1 'polypeptide(L)'
;MTVLQVNDGQGAEAAVTIVEESNSDDVPNLKGDWHNIFLLILLYIMQGIGTSIYIGVPIILQGNKHVTYKDQAFLSLVAWPNSLRIILAPLVDALYIQKVGRRKSWLIPVYFLIGGCFIYMGINIEEWIPADRGKPNILKLFYPMLFIQVLVATQFIVIDSWVLTILKKNNVGYGPTCSLIGVPFGAIIGSFILVEFTSENFCNKYLRFTPDTGGIVTFPGFFYSCSFLFILTSVLIGIFKKEKYNRLEDNHMKLSIIQYYIILWKVLKLPSMLVLAIALLTEEIGFASSTFTVWILQLIDAGVPKDNVMLIHSSMIIVKIITPIIISKYTAGPKTMSVYFIMSPIRLMWNIIFVIFIYYITKFI
;
A
#
# COMPACT_ATOMS: atom_id res chain seq x y z
N MET A 1 -35.53 -37.85 55.92
CA MET A 1 -35.78 -36.69 56.79
C MET A 1 -34.93 -35.56 56.25
N THR A 2 -35.41 -34.54 55.56
CA THR A 2 -36.77 -34.06 55.33
C THR A 2 -36.74 -33.29 54.02
N VAL A 3 -37.74 -33.55 53.18
CA VAL A 3 -37.98 -32.92 51.89
C VAL A 3 -38.47 -31.49 52.10
N LEU A 4 -38.02 -30.55 51.26
CA LEU A 4 -38.78 -29.36 50.91
C LEU A 4 -38.58 -29.10 49.41
N GLN A 5 -39.54 -29.56 48.62
CA GLN A 5 -39.83 -29.05 47.29
C GLN A 5 -40.74 -27.83 47.45
N VAL A 6 -40.41 -26.72 46.77
CA VAL A 6 -41.40 -25.77 46.25
C VAL A 6 -41.00 -25.39 44.83
N ASN A 7 -42.05 -25.28 44.02
CA ASN A 7 -42.16 -25.39 42.59
C ASN A 7 -41.78 -24.12 41.80
N ASP A 8 -41.37 -24.34 40.56
CA ASP A 8 -41.57 -23.54 39.33
C ASP A 8 -41.48 -22.01 39.32
N GLY A 9 -40.48 -21.52 38.59
CA GLY A 9 -40.43 -20.19 37.98
C GLY A 9 -39.51 -20.21 36.75
N GLN A 10 -40.10 -20.09 35.57
CA GLN A 10 -39.48 -20.21 34.24
C GLN A 10 -38.27 -19.30 34.02
N GLY A 11 -37.21 -19.85 33.42
CA GLY A 11 -36.08 -19.10 32.86
C GLY A 11 -35.22 -20.02 32.02
N ALA A 12 -35.43 -20.02 30.71
CA ALA A 12 -34.70 -20.85 29.75
C ALA A 12 -33.21 -20.45 29.68
N GLU A 13 -32.35 -21.18 30.38
CA GLU A 13 -30.92 -21.22 30.07
C GLU A 13 -30.71 -22.17 28.89
N ALA A 14 -30.71 -21.59 27.68
CA ALA A 14 -30.25 -22.28 26.49
C ALA A 14 -28.77 -22.63 26.68
N ALA A 15 -28.49 -23.93 26.81
CA ALA A 15 -27.15 -24.49 26.76
C ALA A 15 -26.44 -24.00 25.50
N VAL A 16 -25.50 -23.06 25.68
CA VAL A 16 -24.50 -22.74 24.66
C VAL A 16 -23.56 -23.95 24.62
N THR A 17 -23.90 -24.93 23.80
CA THR A 17 -22.95 -25.92 23.32
C THR A 17 -21.85 -25.15 22.58
N ILE A 18 -20.77 -24.85 23.30
CA ILE A 18 -19.48 -24.57 22.71
C ILE A 18 -19.07 -25.88 22.05
N VAL A 19 -19.38 -26.01 20.76
CA VAL A 19 -18.73 -27.00 19.91
C VAL A 19 -17.28 -26.53 19.80
N GLU A 20 -16.43 -27.02 20.71
CA GLU A 20 -15.00 -27.12 20.47
C GLU A 20 -14.80 -28.05 19.28
N GLU A 21 -14.90 -27.51 18.06
CA GLU A 21 -14.17 -28.07 16.92
C GLU A 21 -12.69 -27.72 17.09
N SER A 22 -12.05 -28.32 18.10
CA SER A 22 -10.61 -28.48 18.16
C SER A 22 -10.20 -29.65 17.27
N ASN A 23 -10.50 -29.55 15.98
CA ASN A 23 -9.90 -30.43 14.99
C ASN A 23 -8.46 -29.94 14.75
N SER A 24 -7.53 -30.72 15.30
CA SER A 24 -6.10 -30.83 15.01
C SER A 24 -5.66 -30.32 13.64
N ASP A 25 -4.62 -29.49 13.62
CA ASP A 25 -3.72 -29.23 12.49
C ASP A 25 -4.38 -29.12 11.11
N ASP A 26 -5.11 -28.02 10.90
CA ASP A 26 -5.53 -27.61 9.57
C ASP A 26 -4.30 -27.12 8.77
N VAL A 27 -3.51 -28.08 8.28
CA VAL A 27 -2.35 -27.81 7.41
C VAL A 27 -2.83 -26.95 6.25
N PRO A 28 -2.22 -25.78 5.98
CA PRO A 28 -2.64 -24.88 4.92
C PRO A 28 -2.60 -25.60 3.57
N ASN A 29 -3.78 -25.98 3.06
CA ASN A 29 -3.91 -26.62 1.77
C ASN A 29 -4.18 -25.56 0.71
N LEU A 30 -3.15 -25.22 -0.06
CA LEU A 30 -3.19 -24.25 -1.15
C LEU A 30 -3.97 -24.75 -2.39
N LYS A 31 -4.35 -26.04 -2.42
CA LYS A 31 -5.09 -26.63 -3.56
C LYS A 31 -6.46 -25.94 -3.70
N GLY A 32 -6.63 -25.21 -4.80
CA GLY A 32 -7.82 -24.43 -5.13
C GLY A 32 -7.76 -22.93 -4.80
N ASP A 33 -6.78 -22.48 -4.01
CA ASP A 33 -6.63 -21.05 -3.64
C ASP A 33 -5.58 -20.32 -4.47
N TRP A 34 -4.76 -21.03 -5.23
CA TRP A 34 -3.73 -20.45 -6.11
C TRP A 34 -4.23 -19.35 -7.04
N HIS A 35 -5.43 -19.53 -7.62
CA HIS A 35 -6.01 -18.51 -8.49
C HIS A 35 -6.41 -17.23 -7.73
N ASN A 36 -6.90 -17.37 -6.49
CA ASN A 36 -7.25 -16.25 -5.63
C ASN A 36 -5.99 -15.52 -5.13
N ILE A 37 -4.93 -16.27 -4.80
CA ILE A 37 -3.64 -15.72 -4.41
C ILE A 37 -3.01 -14.94 -5.58
N PHE A 38 -3.01 -15.51 -6.79
CA PHE A 38 -2.51 -14.82 -7.97
C PHE A 38 -3.28 -13.52 -8.25
N LEU A 39 -4.62 -13.57 -8.16
CA LEU A 39 -5.46 -12.39 -8.30
C LEU A 39 -5.16 -11.34 -7.23
N LEU A 40 -4.97 -11.73 -5.97
CA LEU A 40 -4.59 -10.81 -4.90
C LEU A 40 -3.23 -10.17 -5.14
N ILE A 41 -2.23 -10.94 -5.54
CA ILE A 41 -0.90 -10.41 -5.89
C ILE A 41 -1.03 -9.39 -7.03
N LEU A 42 -1.80 -9.69 -8.08
CA LEU A 42 -2.06 -8.76 -9.17
C LEU A 42 -2.70 -7.45 -8.68
N LEU A 43 -3.70 -7.53 -7.79
CA LEU A 43 -4.34 -6.35 -7.20
C LEU A 43 -3.36 -5.50 -6.38
N TYR A 44 -2.51 -6.15 -5.59
CA TYR A 44 -1.47 -5.47 -4.81
C TYR A 44 -0.39 -4.84 -5.70
N ILE A 45 -0.04 -5.48 -6.82
CA ILE A 45 0.86 -4.89 -7.83
C ILE A 45 0.23 -3.63 -8.42
N MET A 46 -1.05 -3.66 -8.79
CA MET A 46 -1.76 -2.47 -9.30
C MET A 46 -1.77 -1.34 -8.27
N GLN A 47 -2.01 -1.65 -7.00
CA GLN A 47 -1.91 -0.67 -5.92
C GLN A 47 -0.50 -0.07 -5.80
N GLY A 48 0.54 -0.90 -5.94
CA GLY A 48 1.93 -0.46 -6.02
C GLY A 48 2.20 0.50 -7.17
N ILE A 49 1.69 0.21 -8.37
CA ILE A 49 1.79 1.08 -9.55
C ILE A 49 1.10 2.42 -9.28
N GLY A 50 -0.07 2.44 -8.64
CA GLY A 50 -0.73 3.70 -8.23
C GLY A 50 0.12 4.53 -7.25
N THR A 51 0.89 3.85 -6.39
CA THR A 51 1.81 4.49 -5.44
C THR A 51 3.09 4.99 -6.11
N SER A 52 3.44 4.51 -7.30
CA SER A 52 4.74 4.78 -7.93
C SER A 52 4.97 6.26 -8.25
N ILE A 53 3.90 7.01 -8.54
CA ILE A 53 3.98 8.46 -8.84
C ILE A 53 4.53 9.23 -7.64
N TYR A 54 4.08 8.87 -6.43
CA TYR A 54 4.55 9.50 -5.20
C TYR A 54 6.04 9.28 -4.97
N ILE A 55 6.59 8.16 -5.45
CA ILE A 55 8.01 7.84 -5.35
C ILE A 55 8.80 8.51 -6.49
N GLY A 56 8.34 8.36 -7.73
CA GLY A 56 9.10 8.77 -8.91
C GLY A 56 9.11 10.28 -9.17
N VAL A 57 8.00 10.97 -8.94
CA VAL A 57 7.89 12.41 -9.25
C VAL A 57 8.86 13.27 -8.41
N PRO A 58 8.95 13.11 -7.08
CA PRO A 58 9.96 13.81 -6.29
C PRO A 58 11.40 13.62 -6.79
N ILE A 59 11.74 12.41 -7.25
CA ILE A 59 13.09 12.10 -7.75
C ILE A 59 13.35 12.81 -9.08
N ILE A 60 12.37 12.84 -9.98
CA ILE A 60 12.45 13.60 -11.24
C ILE A 60 12.64 15.09 -10.95
N LEU A 61 11.86 15.63 -10.02
CA LEU A 61 11.90 17.05 -9.65
C LEU A 61 13.22 17.44 -8.97
N GLN A 62 13.84 16.55 -8.20
CA GLN A 62 15.13 16.83 -7.55
C GLN A 62 16.26 17.02 -8.56
N GLY A 63 16.15 16.40 -9.74
CA GLY A 63 17.10 16.63 -10.83
C GLY A 63 17.02 18.04 -11.45
N ASN A 64 15.99 18.84 -11.11
CA ASN A 64 15.79 20.18 -11.65
C ASN A 64 16.23 21.25 -10.64
N LYS A 65 17.17 22.13 -11.06
CA LYS A 65 17.74 23.21 -10.23
C LYS A 65 16.71 24.25 -9.74
N HIS A 66 15.52 24.29 -10.33
CA HIS A 66 14.47 25.25 -9.99
C HIS A 66 13.48 24.77 -8.91
N VAL A 67 13.67 23.57 -8.34
CA VAL A 67 12.80 23.00 -7.31
C VAL A 67 13.40 23.21 -5.94
N THR A 68 12.61 23.76 -5.01
CA THR A 68 13.06 23.99 -3.63
C THR A 68 12.68 22.80 -2.74
N TYR A 69 13.43 22.53 -1.67
CA TYR A 69 13.03 21.58 -0.62
C TYR A 69 11.62 21.84 -0.04
N LYS A 70 11.19 23.10 -0.03
CA LYS A 70 9.83 23.49 0.35
C LYS A 70 8.78 22.89 -0.58
N ASP A 71 9.04 22.85 -1.87
CA ASP A 71 8.14 22.29 -2.87
C ASP A 71 8.09 20.75 -2.77
N GLN A 72 9.23 20.12 -2.52
CA GLN A 72 9.32 18.69 -2.23
C GLN A 72 8.54 18.31 -0.95
N ALA A 73 8.70 19.11 0.11
CA ALA A 73 7.96 18.93 1.35
C ALA A 73 6.44 19.11 1.12
N PHE A 74 6.04 20.07 0.30
CA PHE A 74 4.63 20.23 -0.08
C PHE A 74 4.09 19.02 -0.85
N LEU A 75 4.84 18.49 -1.82
CA LEU A 75 4.47 17.26 -2.53
C LEU A 75 4.42 16.03 -1.63
N SER A 76 5.21 15.98 -0.56
CA SER A 76 5.17 14.87 0.39
C SER A 76 3.82 14.73 1.14
N LEU A 77 3.03 15.81 1.21
CA LEU A 77 1.69 15.79 1.78
C LEU A 77 0.74 14.87 1.00
N VAL A 78 1.06 14.56 -0.24
CA VAL A 78 0.34 13.57 -1.07
C VAL A 78 0.30 12.18 -0.42
N ALA A 79 1.22 11.86 0.50
CA ALA A 79 1.22 10.59 1.24
C ALA A 79 0.21 10.52 2.39
N TRP A 80 -0.30 11.65 2.88
CA TRP A 80 -1.18 11.71 4.06
C TRP A 80 -2.47 10.89 3.96
N PRO A 81 -3.13 10.76 2.78
CA PRO A 81 -4.29 9.88 2.63
C PRO A 81 -4.05 8.45 3.11
N ASN A 82 -2.82 7.92 2.98
CA ASN A 82 -2.49 6.58 3.47
C ASN A 82 -2.59 6.47 4.99
N SER A 83 -2.25 7.54 5.73
CA SER A 83 -2.43 7.60 7.18
C SER A 83 -3.89 7.81 7.57
N LEU A 84 -4.63 8.61 6.79
CA LEU A 84 -6.03 8.95 7.03
C LEU A 84 -7.02 7.86 6.59
N ARG A 85 -6.55 6.77 5.96
CA ARG A 85 -7.39 5.66 5.49
C ARG A 85 -8.27 5.03 6.58
N ILE A 86 -7.87 5.13 7.85
CA ILE A 86 -8.68 4.68 9.00
C ILE A 86 -10.04 5.40 9.04
N ILE A 87 -10.08 6.68 8.64
CA ILE A 87 -11.32 7.47 8.58
C ILE A 87 -12.17 7.07 7.38
N LEU A 88 -11.54 6.66 6.27
CA LEU A 88 -12.22 6.23 5.05
C LEU A 88 -12.78 4.80 5.17
N ALA A 89 -12.23 3.95 6.04
CA ALA A 89 -12.64 2.56 6.15
C ALA A 89 -14.14 2.36 6.48
N PRO A 90 -14.72 3.04 7.49
CA PRO A 90 -16.16 2.99 7.76
C PRO A 90 -17.05 3.42 6.57
N LEU A 91 -16.59 4.38 5.76
CA LEU A 91 -17.33 4.90 4.61
C LEU A 91 -17.43 3.84 3.51
N VAL A 92 -16.29 3.22 3.19
CA VAL A 92 -16.20 2.12 2.21
C VAL A 92 -17.02 0.91 2.66
N ASP A 93 -17.07 0.68 3.96
CA ASP A 93 -17.81 -0.43 4.54
C ASP A 93 -19.34 -0.23 4.56
N ALA A 94 -19.80 1.01 4.72
CA ALA A 94 -21.23 1.33 4.81
C ALA A 94 -21.92 1.51 3.45
N LEU A 95 -21.24 2.09 2.46
CA LEU A 95 -21.80 2.37 1.15
C LEU A 95 -21.40 1.26 0.16
N TYR A 96 -22.33 0.45 -0.32
CA TYR A 96 -22.04 -0.49 -1.40
C TYR A 96 -23.30 -0.94 -2.14
N ILE A 97 -23.12 -1.43 -3.37
CA ILE A 97 -24.21 -1.94 -4.20
C ILE A 97 -24.31 -3.46 -4.01
N GLN A 98 -25.39 -3.92 -3.40
CA GLN A 98 -25.62 -5.35 -3.10
C GLN A 98 -25.58 -6.25 -4.35
N LYS A 99 -26.04 -5.75 -5.51
CA LYS A 99 -26.05 -6.50 -6.78
C LYS A 99 -24.65 -6.79 -7.34
N VAL A 100 -23.68 -5.92 -7.07
CA VAL A 100 -22.31 -6.01 -7.62
C VAL A 100 -21.36 -6.71 -6.63
N GLY A 101 -21.68 -6.64 -5.34
CA GLY A 101 -20.84 -7.14 -4.25
C GLY A 101 -20.15 -5.99 -3.52
N ARG A 102 -19.86 -6.16 -2.22
CA ARG A 102 -19.39 -5.09 -1.34
C ARG A 102 -18.03 -4.56 -1.79
N ARG A 103 -17.11 -5.45 -2.19
CA ARG A 103 -15.74 -5.07 -2.55
C ARG A 103 -15.63 -4.61 -4.00
N LYS A 104 -16.32 -5.27 -4.94
CA LYS A 104 -16.34 -4.84 -6.34
C LYS A 104 -16.98 -3.48 -6.58
N SER A 105 -18.01 -3.13 -5.81
CA SER A 105 -18.71 -1.85 -5.92
C SER A 105 -17.77 -0.65 -5.75
N TRP A 106 -16.69 -0.81 -4.99
CA TRP A 106 -15.67 0.22 -4.81
C TRP A 106 -14.48 0.03 -5.74
N LEU A 107 -14.00 -1.20 -5.89
CA LEU A 107 -12.77 -1.47 -6.65
C LEU A 107 -12.90 -1.01 -8.12
N ILE A 108 -14.03 -1.32 -8.76
CA ILE A 108 -14.25 -1.01 -10.18
C ILE A 108 -14.27 0.51 -10.43
N PRO A 109 -15.13 1.31 -9.77
CA PRO A 109 -15.11 2.76 -9.96
C PRO A 109 -13.77 3.40 -9.61
N VAL A 110 -13.11 2.94 -8.54
CA VAL A 110 -11.82 3.48 -8.13
C VAL A 110 -10.75 3.23 -9.20
N TYR A 111 -10.72 2.05 -9.83
CA TYR A 111 -9.77 1.76 -10.91
C TYR A 111 -10.03 2.62 -12.15
N PHE A 112 -11.31 2.84 -12.49
CA PHE A 112 -11.66 3.75 -13.58
C PHE A 112 -11.28 5.20 -13.29
N LEU A 113 -11.50 5.67 -12.06
CA LEU A 113 -11.10 7.02 -11.64
C LEU A 113 -9.59 7.21 -11.68
N ILE A 114 -8.81 6.23 -11.17
CA ILE A 114 -7.34 6.27 -11.28
C ILE A 114 -6.91 6.29 -12.75
N GLY A 115 -7.49 5.43 -13.59
CA GLY A 115 -7.20 5.41 -15.02
C GLY A 115 -7.52 6.74 -15.71
N GLY A 116 -8.65 7.36 -15.38
CA GLY A 116 -9.04 8.68 -15.90
C GLY A 116 -8.07 9.78 -15.46
N CYS A 117 -7.65 9.77 -14.18
CA CYS A 117 -6.65 10.72 -13.69
C CYS A 117 -5.28 10.52 -14.35
N PHE A 118 -4.90 9.28 -14.65
CA PHE A 118 -3.69 9.01 -15.42
C PHE A 118 -3.76 9.57 -16.84
N ILE A 119 -4.88 9.43 -17.54
CA ILE A 119 -5.06 10.07 -18.87
C ILE A 119 -4.94 11.58 -18.74
N TYR A 120 -5.61 12.18 -17.74
CA TYR A 120 -5.55 13.61 -17.50
C TYR A 120 -4.13 14.11 -17.23
N MET A 121 -3.35 13.40 -16.41
CA MET A 121 -1.95 13.73 -16.21
C MET A 121 -1.14 13.51 -17.48
N GLY A 122 -1.35 12.43 -18.24
CA GLY A 122 -0.66 12.18 -19.50
C GLY A 122 -0.81 13.32 -20.52
N ILE A 123 -2.00 13.93 -20.60
CA ILE A 123 -2.26 15.07 -21.50
C ILE A 123 -1.49 16.33 -21.06
N ASN A 124 -1.35 16.56 -19.75
CA ASN A 124 -0.87 17.83 -19.21
C ASN A 124 0.57 17.76 -18.65
N ILE A 125 1.18 16.59 -18.53
CA ILE A 125 2.45 16.42 -17.82
C ILE A 125 3.59 17.20 -18.49
N GLU A 126 3.61 17.30 -19.81
CA GLU A 126 4.64 18.05 -20.53
C GLU A 126 4.56 19.56 -20.23
N GLU A 127 3.37 20.08 -19.92
CA GLU A 127 3.18 21.46 -19.45
C GLU A 127 3.62 21.63 -17.99
N TRP A 128 3.42 20.61 -17.16
CA TRP A 128 3.70 20.69 -15.72
C TRP A 128 5.18 20.46 -15.40
N ILE A 129 5.83 19.59 -16.17
CA ILE A 129 7.27 19.27 -16.09
C ILE A 129 7.86 19.53 -17.49
N PRO A 130 8.11 20.80 -17.86
CA PRO A 130 8.65 21.13 -19.17
C PRO A 130 10.05 20.54 -19.36
N ALA A 131 10.29 19.93 -20.54
CA ALA A 131 11.56 19.32 -20.92
C ALA A 131 12.72 20.35 -20.93
N ASP A 132 12.42 21.61 -21.21
CA ASP A 132 13.40 22.69 -21.39
C ASP A 132 13.94 23.30 -20.09
N ARG A 133 13.93 22.55 -18.98
CA ARG A 133 14.36 23.00 -17.64
C ARG A 133 13.60 24.23 -17.12
N GLY A 134 12.38 24.46 -17.59
CA GLY A 134 11.49 25.48 -17.03
C GLY A 134 11.14 25.17 -15.56
N LYS A 135 10.60 26.18 -14.87
CA LYS A 135 10.10 26.01 -13.49
C LYS A 135 8.87 25.10 -13.50
N PRO A 136 8.90 23.94 -12.82
CA PRO A 136 7.77 23.02 -12.81
C PRO A 136 6.59 23.58 -12.00
N ASN A 137 5.37 23.28 -12.46
CA ASN A 137 4.14 23.74 -11.83
C ASN A 137 3.70 22.78 -10.71
N ILE A 138 4.32 22.92 -9.55
CA ILE A 138 4.14 22.03 -8.38
C ILE A 138 2.67 21.93 -7.95
N LEU A 139 1.91 23.03 -7.96
CA LEU A 139 0.49 23.03 -7.58
C LEU A 139 -0.38 22.21 -8.55
N LYS A 140 -0.17 22.36 -9.87
CA LYS A 140 -0.93 21.60 -10.88
C LYS A 140 -0.66 20.10 -10.79
N LEU A 141 0.54 19.72 -10.36
CA LEU A 141 0.96 18.34 -10.13
C LEU A 141 0.41 17.77 -8.81
N PHE A 142 0.37 18.60 -7.76
CA PHE A 142 -0.08 18.20 -6.42
C PHE A 142 -1.52 17.67 -6.38
N TYR A 143 -2.49 18.41 -6.94
CA TYR A 143 -3.90 18.03 -6.88
C TYR A 143 -4.23 16.67 -7.50
N PRO A 144 -3.84 16.34 -8.75
CA PRO A 144 -4.11 15.04 -9.34
C PRO A 144 -3.35 13.92 -8.63
N MET A 145 -2.12 14.16 -8.16
CA MET A 145 -1.38 13.19 -7.36
C MET A 145 -2.07 12.89 -6.03
N LEU A 146 -2.53 13.92 -5.31
CA LEU A 146 -3.27 13.78 -4.07
C LEU A 146 -4.56 12.98 -4.30
N PHE A 147 -5.31 13.30 -5.35
CA PHE A 147 -6.54 12.61 -5.68
C PHE A 147 -6.29 11.12 -5.99
N ILE A 148 -5.25 10.80 -6.76
CA ILE A 148 -4.84 9.41 -7.00
C ILE A 148 -4.47 8.72 -5.69
N GLN A 149 -3.73 9.36 -4.78
CA GLN A 149 -3.39 8.69 -3.52
C GLN A 149 -4.58 8.49 -2.59
N VAL A 150 -5.59 9.36 -2.61
CA VAL A 150 -6.87 9.11 -1.91
C VAL A 150 -7.56 7.87 -2.49
N LEU A 151 -7.54 7.72 -3.81
CA LEU A 151 -8.09 6.54 -4.49
C LEU A 151 -7.28 5.28 -4.17
N VAL A 152 -5.95 5.33 -4.20
CA VAL A 152 -5.06 4.21 -3.82
C VAL A 152 -5.27 3.82 -2.35
N ALA A 153 -5.45 4.78 -1.45
CA ALA A 153 -5.79 4.51 -0.06
C ALA A 153 -7.16 3.80 0.07
N THR A 154 -8.12 4.15 -0.79
CA THR A 154 -9.41 3.45 -0.89
C THR A 154 -9.23 2.02 -1.41
N GLN A 155 -8.38 1.81 -2.42
CA GLN A 155 -8.04 0.46 -2.92
C GLN A 155 -7.42 -0.40 -1.82
N PHE A 156 -6.52 0.17 -1.01
CA PHE A 156 -5.90 -0.53 0.11
C PHE A 156 -6.96 -1.15 1.02
N ILE A 157 -7.94 -0.35 1.47
CA ILE A 157 -9.02 -0.80 2.35
C ILE A 157 -9.81 -1.92 1.70
N VAL A 158 -10.16 -1.76 0.42
CA VAL A 158 -10.98 -2.73 -0.32
C VAL A 158 -10.24 -4.05 -0.51
N ILE A 159 -8.98 -4.03 -0.95
CA ILE A 159 -8.19 -5.24 -1.25
C ILE A 159 -7.88 -5.99 0.05
N ASP A 160 -7.44 -5.30 1.11
CA ASP A 160 -7.15 -5.93 2.41
C ASP A 160 -8.41 -6.54 3.04
N SER A 161 -9.55 -5.89 2.88
CA SER A 161 -10.82 -6.46 3.33
C SER A 161 -11.27 -7.62 2.43
N TRP A 162 -10.88 -7.63 1.16
CA TRP A 162 -11.24 -8.67 0.21
C TRP A 162 -10.44 -9.96 0.47
N VAL A 163 -9.18 -9.85 0.89
CA VAL A 163 -8.33 -10.98 1.34
C VAL A 163 -9.06 -11.91 2.31
N LEU A 164 -9.72 -11.34 3.32
CA LEU A 164 -10.43 -12.08 4.37
C LEU A 164 -11.60 -12.92 3.85
N THR A 165 -12.13 -12.59 2.68
CA THR A 165 -13.31 -13.24 2.09
C THR A 165 -13.00 -14.06 0.85
N ILE A 166 -11.87 -13.80 0.18
CA ILE A 166 -11.45 -14.49 -1.05
C ILE A 166 -10.59 -15.72 -0.78
N LEU A 167 -9.84 -15.74 0.33
CA LEU A 167 -9.03 -16.89 0.77
C LEU A 167 -9.84 -17.79 1.70
N LYS A 168 -9.54 -19.10 1.69
CA LYS A 168 -10.06 -20.01 2.72
C LYS A 168 -9.55 -19.60 4.09
N LYS A 169 -10.33 -19.85 5.15
CA LYS A 169 -9.99 -19.50 6.55
C LYS A 169 -8.55 -19.90 6.93
N ASN A 170 -8.13 -21.09 6.51
CA ASN A 170 -6.82 -21.67 6.84
C ASN A 170 -5.66 -20.98 6.08
N ASN A 171 -5.97 -20.31 4.97
CA ASN A 171 -5.00 -19.64 4.10
C ASN A 171 -5.00 -18.11 4.26
N VAL A 172 -5.85 -17.53 5.13
CA VAL A 172 -5.92 -16.07 5.34
C VAL A 172 -4.58 -15.49 5.81
N GLY A 173 -3.77 -16.29 6.50
CA GLY A 173 -2.41 -15.91 6.92
C GLY A 173 -1.44 -15.57 5.78
N TYR A 174 -1.71 -16.01 4.54
CA TYR A 174 -0.91 -15.65 3.36
C TYR A 174 -1.26 -14.27 2.79
N GLY A 175 -2.39 -13.68 3.20
CA GLY A 175 -2.83 -12.36 2.73
C GLY A 175 -1.80 -11.25 2.96
N PRO A 176 -1.31 -11.05 4.19
CA PRO A 176 -0.24 -10.09 4.48
C PRO A 176 1.03 -10.33 3.65
N THR A 177 1.40 -11.59 3.39
CA THR A 177 2.55 -11.93 2.54
C THR A 177 2.34 -11.48 1.08
N CYS A 178 1.12 -11.61 0.55
CA CYS A 178 0.79 -11.13 -0.80
C CYS A 178 0.94 -9.62 -0.91
N SER A 179 0.46 -8.86 0.09
CA SER A 179 0.60 -7.40 0.14
C SER A 179 2.06 -6.96 0.23
N LEU A 180 2.83 -7.66 1.06
CA LEU A 180 4.25 -7.40 1.31
C LEU A 180 5.11 -7.61 0.05
N ILE A 181 4.72 -8.50 -0.86
CA ILE A 181 5.41 -8.72 -2.13
C ILE A 181 4.84 -7.80 -3.21
N GLY A 182 3.52 -7.76 -3.37
CA GLY A 182 2.86 -7.12 -4.50
C GLY A 182 3.01 -5.60 -4.52
N VAL A 183 2.79 -4.93 -3.38
CA VAL A 183 2.83 -3.45 -3.33
C VAL A 183 4.24 -2.91 -3.62
N PRO A 184 5.31 -3.38 -2.95
CA PRO A 184 6.66 -2.92 -3.26
C PRO A 184 7.08 -3.26 -4.69
N PHE A 185 6.72 -4.44 -5.19
CA PHE A 185 7.05 -4.85 -6.56
C PHE A 185 6.41 -3.93 -7.61
N GLY A 186 5.11 -3.63 -7.48
CA GLY A 186 4.43 -2.68 -8.37
C GLY A 186 5.00 -1.27 -8.25
N ALA A 187 5.36 -0.83 -7.04
CA ALA A 187 5.95 0.48 -6.81
C ALA A 187 7.35 0.61 -7.46
N ILE A 188 8.20 -0.43 -7.40
CA ILE A 188 9.47 -0.46 -8.13
C ILE A 188 9.20 -0.33 -9.62
N ILE A 189 8.40 -1.24 -10.19
CA ILE A 189 8.20 -1.30 -11.63
C ILE A 189 7.67 0.05 -12.14
N GLY A 190 6.69 0.61 -11.45
CA GLY A 190 6.12 1.90 -11.82
C GLY A 190 7.11 3.06 -11.69
N SER A 191 7.92 3.11 -10.62
CA SER A 191 8.83 4.24 -10.37
C SER A 191 10.10 4.13 -11.22
N PHE A 192 10.61 2.91 -11.43
CA PHE A 192 11.75 2.63 -12.28
C PHE A 192 11.44 2.98 -13.74
N ILE A 193 10.30 2.55 -14.28
CA ILE A 193 9.88 2.94 -15.65
C ILE A 193 9.70 4.47 -15.73
N LEU A 194 9.01 5.08 -14.77
CA LEU A 194 8.77 6.52 -14.78
C LEU A 194 10.05 7.35 -14.76
N VAL A 195 11.06 6.96 -13.96
CA VAL A 195 12.29 7.75 -13.78
C VAL A 195 13.36 7.37 -14.80
N GLU A 196 13.67 6.09 -14.96
CA GLU A 196 14.81 5.62 -15.77
C GLU A 196 14.48 5.59 -17.26
N PHE A 197 13.30 5.09 -17.65
CA PHE A 197 12.97 4.96 -19.07
C PHE A 197 12.62 6.31 -19.70
N THR A 198 12.34 7.32 -18.87
CA THR A 198 12.20 8.71 -19.29
C THR A 198 13.54 9.48 -19.28
N SER A 199 14.58 8.95 -18.62
CA SER A 199 15.91 9.58 -18.52
C SER A 199 16.74 9.28 -19.78
N GLU A 200 17.13 10.33 -20.52
CA GLU A 200 17.99 10.21 -21.70
C GLU A 200 19.36 9.60 -21.34
N ASN A 201 19.94 10.05 -20.22
CA ASN A 201 21.26 9.62 -19.75
C ASN A 201 21.29 8.11 -19.47
N PHE A 202 20.24 7.60 -18.82
CA PHE A 202 20.13 6.18 -18.54
C PHE A 202 19.92 5.37 -19.82
N CYS A 203 18.98 5.80 -20.67
CA CYS A 203 18.67 5.11 -21.92
C CYS A 203 19.89 5.02 -22.85
N ASN A 204 20.64 6.11 -23.00
CA ASN A 204 21.85 6.13 -23.84
C ASN A 204 23.02 5.34 -23.25
N LYS A 205 23.08 5.16 -21.92
CA LYS A 205 24.16 4.45 -21.24
C LYS A 205 23.93 2.94 -21.12
N TYR A 206 22.70 2.51 -20.86
CA TYR A 206 22.40 1.12 -20.54
C TYR A 206 21.51 0.40 -21.56
N LEU A 207 20.73 1.13 -22.39
CA LEU A 207 19.69 0.52 -23.24
C LEU A 207 19.94 0.70 -24.74
N ARG A 208 20.51 1.83 -25.17
CA ARG A 208 20.76 2.15 -26.59
C ARG A 208 22.20 1.84 -26.99
N PHE A 209 22.35 1.31 -28.21
CA PHE A 209 23.66 1.14 -28.86
C PHE A 209 24.14 2.42 -29.55
N THR A 210 23.22 3.32 -29.91
CA THR A 210 23.51 4.64 -30.51
C THR A 210 22.84 5.74 -29.70
N PRO A 211 23.57 6.80 -29.30
CA PRO A 211 23.00 7.89 -28.51
C PRO A 211 21.95 8.65 -29.31
N ASP A 212 20.78 8.84 -28.72
CA ASP A 212 19.65 9.56 -29.30
C ASP A 212 19.00 10.47 -28.24
N THR A 213 18.29 11.51 -28.67
CA THR A 213 17.62 12.47 -27.78
C THR A 213 16.30 11.90 -27.25
N GLY A 214 15.95 12.19 -26.00
CA GLY A 214 14.77 11.66 -25.33
C GLY A 214 14.95 10.28 -24.67
N GLY A 215 14.11 10.00 -23.66
CA GLY A 215 13.96 8.66 -23.09
C GLY A 215 13.29 7.69 -24.06
N ILE A 216 13.37 6.39 -23.78
CA ILE A 216 12.66 5.34 -24.56
C ILE A 216 11.15 5.47 -24.38
N VAL A 217 10.72 5.90 -23.19
CA VAL A 217 9.31 6.14 -22.87
C VAL A 217 9.12 7.63 -22.60
N THR A 218 8.11 8.23 -23.23
CA THR A 218 7.71 9.61 -22.95
C THR A 218 6.87 9.69 -21.68
N PHE A 219 6.89 10.83 -20.98
CA PHE A 219 6.04 11.04 -19.80
C PHE A 219 4.56 10.74 -20.06
N PRO A 220 3.93 11.23 -21.15
CA PRO A 220 2.56 10.87 -21.49
C PRO A 220 2.38 9.37 -21.74
N GLY A 221 3.33 8.74 -22.45
CA GLY A 221 3.29 7.32 -22.79
C GLY A 221 3.23 6.41 -21.56
N PHE A 222 3.98 6.73 -20.52
CA PHE A 222 3.90 6.03 -19.23
C PHE A 222 2.48 6.13 -18.62
N PHE A 223 1.94 7.35 -18.51
CA PHE A 223 0.64 7.55 -17.88
C PHE A 223 -0.51 6.92 -18.68
N TYR A 224 -0.48 6.98 -20.01
CA TYR A 224 -1.47 6.28 -20.85
C TYR A 224 -1.37 4.76 -20.68
N SER A 225 -0.15 4.21 -20.60
CA SER A 225 0.06 2.78 -20.35
C SER A 225 -0.48 2.36 -18.99
N CYS A 226 -0.21 3.12 -17.93
CA CYS A 226 -0.77 2.87 -16.61
C CYS A 226 -2.31 2.94 -16.62
N SER A 227 -2.88 3.95 -17.28
CA SER A 227 -4.34 4.08 -17.42
C SER A 227 -4.96 2.84 -18.07
N PHE A 228 -4.39 2.41 -19.20
CA PHE A 228 -4.83 1.21 -19.88
C PHE A 228 -4.79 -0.02 -18.97
N LEU A 229 -3.70 -0.21 -18.20
CA LEU A 229 -3.58 -1.32 -17.26
C LEU A 229 -4.64 -1.30 -16.15
N PHE A 230 -4.93 -0.14 -15.56
CA PHE A 230 -5.97 0.00 -14.54
C PHE A 230 -7.37 -0.28 -15.09
N ILE A 231 -7.69 0.26 -16.28
CA ILE A 231 -8.99 0.04 -16.93
C ILE A 231 -9.14 -1.43 -17.34
N LEU A 232 -8.12 -2.01 -17.97
CA LEU A 232 -8.11 -3.42 -18.36
C LEU A 232 -8.34 -4.32 -17.15
N THR A 233 -7.62 -4.08 -16.07
CA THR A 233 -7.75 -4.87 -14.84
C THR A 233 -9.14 -4.72 -14.22
N SER A 234 -9.71 -3.52 -14.23
CA SER A 234 -11.08 -3.26 -13.77
C SER A 234 -12.11 -4.08 -14.56
N VAL A 235 -11.99 -4.09 -15.88
CA VAL A 235 -12.87 -4.86 -16.78
C VAL A 235 -12.70 -6.36 -16.55
N LEU A 236 -11.46 -6.85 -16.45
CA LEU A 236 -11.18 -8.27 -16.17
C LEU A 236 -11.80 -8.71 -14.83
N ILE A 237 -11.66 -7.91 -13.77
CA ILE A 237 -12.26 -8.21 -12.47
C ILE A 237 -13.78 -8.21 -12.53
N GLY A 238 -14.36 -7.25 -13.27
CA GLY A 238 -15.81 -7.15 -13.48
C GLY A 238 -16.41 -8.37 -14.18
N ILE A 239 -15.69 -8.92 -15.17
CA ILE A 239 -16.16 -10.07 -15.97
C ILE A 239 -15.87 -11.40 -15.27
N PHE A 240 -14.62 -11.64 -14.87
CA PHE A 240 -14.16 -12.97 -14.46
C PHE A 240 -14.50 -13.32 -13.01
N LYS A 241 -14.56 -12.33 -12.12
CA LYS A 241 -14.84 -12.59 -10.72
C LYS A 241 -16.31 -12.30 -10.46
N LYS A 242 -17.08 -13.30 -10.02
CA LYS A 242 -18.40 -13.08 -9.39
C LYS A 242 -18.25 -13.10 -7.88
N GLU A 243 -18.81 -12.10 -7.21
CA GLU A 243 -18.85 -12.08 -5.74
C GLU A 243 -20.12 -12.83 -5.32
N LYS A 244 -20.03 -13.75 -4.36
CA LYS A 244 -21.22 -14.46 -3.87
C LYS A 244 -22.13 -13.43 -3.19
N TYR A 245 -23.40 -13.41 -3.59
CA TYR A 245 -24.42 -12.64 -2.89
C TYR A 245 -24.61 -13.26 -1.50
N ASN A 246 -24.12 -12.59 -0.45
CA ASN A 246 -24.30 -13.03 0.92
C ASN A 246 -25.70 -12.62 1.40
N ARG A 247 -26.70 -13.49 1.18
CA ARG A 247 -28.05 -13.37 1.78
C ARG A 247 -28.02 -13.27 3.31
N LEU A 248 -26.94 -13.71 3.97
CA LEU A 248 -26.76 -13.64 5.42
C LEU A 248 -26.55 -12.20 5.95
N GLU A 249 -26.07 -11.26 5.13
CA GLU A 249 -25.97 -9.84 5.53
C GLU A 249 -27.33 -9.13 5.53
N ASP A 250 -28.37 -9.67 4.88
CA ASP A 250 -29.71 -9.08 4.91
C ASP A 250 -30.40 -9.26 6.29
N ASN A 251 -29.96 -10.22 7.11
CA ASN A 251 -30.47 -10.45 8.47
C ASN A 251 -29.78 -9.59 9.55
N HIS A 252 -28.62 -9.02 9.25
CA HIS A 252 -27.99 -8.01 10.12
C HIS A 252 -28.45 -6.63 9.62
N MET A 253 -29.19 -5.88 10.45
CA MET A 253 -29.52 -4.48 10.18
C MET A 253 -28.30 -3.78 9.60
N LYS A 254 -28.41 -3.19 8.40
CA LYS A 254 -27.36 -2.35 7.83
C LYS A 254 -26.98 -1.30 8.87
N LEU A 255 -25.80 -1.44 9.46
CA LEU A 255 -25.33 -0.45 10.43
C LEU A 255 -25.27 0.90 9.72
N SER A 256 -25.75 1.94 10.41
CA SER A 256 -25.58 3.31 9.93
C SER A 256 -24.09 3.67 9.89
N ILE A 257 -23.69 4.56 8.98
CA ILE A 257 -22.32 5.09 8.88
C ILE A 257 -21.81 5.53 10.26
N ILE A 258 -22.69 6.19 11.04
CA ILE A 258 -22.39 6.67 12.39
C ILE A 258 -22.04 5.51 13.34
N GLN A 259 -22.73 4.37 13.22
CA GLN A 259 -22.49 3.21 14.07
C GLN A 259 -21.13 2.56 13.75
N TYR A 260 -20.72 2.50 12.48
CA TYR A 260 -19.36 2.06 12.13
C TYR A 260 -18.29 2.96 12.73
N TYR A 261 -18.47 4.28 12.69
CA TYR A 261 -17.56 5.23 13.35
C TYR A 261 -17.54 5.07 14.88
N ILE A 262 -18.69 4.82 15.52
CA ILE A 262 -18.77 4.56 16.96
C ILE A 262 -17.99 3.29 17.33
N ILE A 263 -18.12 2.22 16.53
CA ILE A 263 -17.38 0.97 16.76
C ILE A 263 -15.87 1.20 16.60
N LEU A 264 -15.46 1.86 15.52
CA LEU A 264 -14.05 2.22 15.31
C LEU A 264 -13.48 3.01 16.49
N TRP A 265 -14.23 4.01 16.97
CA TRP A 265 -13.82 4.83 18.11
C TRP A 265 -13.71 4.02 19.41
N LYS A 266 -14.61 3.06 19.64
CA LYS A 266 -14.52 2.14 20.79
C LYS A 266 -13.27 1.26 20.71
N VAL A 267 -12.94 0.73 19.53
CA VAL A 267 -11.73 -0.08 19.31
C VAL A 267 -10.47 0.74 19.56
N LEU A 268 -10.41 1.96 19.04
CA LEU A 268 -9.26 2.86 19.25
C LEU A 268 -9.05 3.24 20.72
N LYS A 269 -10.11 3.28 21.53
CA LYS A 269 -10.04 3.58 22.97
C LYS A 269 -9.57 2.41 23.84
N LEU A 270 -9.39 1.21 23.28
CA LEU A 270 -8.89 0.08 24.06
C LEU A 270 -7.46 0.36 24.55
N PRO A 271 -7.14 0.11 25.83
CA PRO A 271 -5.84 0.47 26.40
C PRO A 271 -4.68 -0.20 25.66
N SER A 272 -4.84 -1.47 25.27
CA SER A 272 -3.84 -2.21 24.49
C SER A 272 -3.60 -1.59 23.11
N MET A 273 -4.65 -1.07 22.45
CA MET A 273 -4.52 -0.40 21.15
C MET A 273 -3.81 0.95 21.28
N LEU A 274 -4.08 1.70 22.36
CA LEU A 274 -3.41 2.97 22.62
C LEU A 274 -1.92 2.79 22.90
N VAL A 275 -1.55 1.80 23.73
CA VAL A 275 -0.14 1.48 24.00
C VAL A 275 0.58 1.06 22.71
N LEU A 276 -0.06 0.22 21.89
CA LEU A 276 0.49 -0.18 20.59
C LEU A 276 0.64 1.02 19.64
N ALA A 277 -0.36 1.90 19.57
CA ALA A 277 -0.34 3.08 18.72
C ALA A 277 0.79 4.05 19.12
N ILE A 278 0.97 4.30 20.43
CA ILE A 278 2.07 5.14 20.92
C ILE A 278 3.42 4.50 20.59
N ALA A 279 3.58 3.19 20.82
CA ALA A 279 4.81 2.49 20.51
C ALA A 279 5.18 2.59 19.02
N LEU A 280 4.22 2.36 18.12
CA LEU A 280 4.42 2.47 16.67
C LEU A 280 4.70 3.92 16.24
N LEU A 281 4.07 4.92 16.86
CA LEU A 281 4.36 6.33 16.58
C LEU A 281 5.76 6.75 17.01
N THR A 282 6.20 6.34 18.21
CA THR A 282 7.57 6.60 18.67
C THR A 282 8.60 5.93 17.77
N GLU A 283 8.28 4.75 17.26
CA GLU A 283 9.11 4.05 16.29
C GLU A 283 9.26 4.83 14.98
N GLU A 284 8.17 5.29 14.37
CA GLU A 284 8.30 6.04 13.10
C GLU A 284 9.08 7.35 13.23
N ILE A 285 9.04 7.99 14.40
CA ILE A 285 9.90 9.14 14.69
C ILE A 285 11.37 8.69 14.75
N GLY A 286 11.67 7.58 15.42
CA GLY A 286 13.02 7.02 15.51
C GLY A 286 13.59 6.56 14.16
N PHE A 287 12.72 6.16 13.21
CA PHE A 287 13.11 5.71 11.88
C PHE A 287 12.99 6.77 10.78
N ALA A 288 12.55 7.98 11.10
CA ALA A 288 12.31 9.05 10.13
C ALA A 288 13.51 9.31 9.20
N SER A 289 14.74 9.33 9.72
CA SER A 289 15.97 9.57 8.93
C SER A 289 16.29 8.45 7.93
N SER A 290 15.83 7.22 8.20
CA SER A 290 15.99 6.08 7.30
C SER A 290 14.91 6.00 6.22
N THR A 291 13.92 6.91 6.28
CA THR A 291 12.86 7.00 5.27
C THR A 291 13.48 7.26 3.91
N PHE A 292 13.04 6.48 2.93
CA PHE A 292 13.56 6.49 1.56
C PHE A 292 13.76 7.90 0.99
N THR A 293 12.74 8.75 1.12
CA THR A 293 12.74 10.10 0.55
C THR A 293 13.80 11.02 1.13
N VAL A 294 14.25 10.82 2.38
CA VAL A 294 15.20 11.74 3.03
C VAL A 294 16.61 11.52 2.49
N TRP A 295 17.10 10.28 2.55
CA TRP A 295 18.47 9.97 2.13
C TRP A 295 18.64 10.06 0.61
N ILE A 296 17.58 9.77 -0.18
CA ILE A 296 17.67 9.86 -1.64
C ILE A 296 17.89 11.30 -2.11
N LEU A 297 17.15 12.26 -1.53
CA LEU A 297 17.27 13.67 -1.88
C LEU A 297 18.64 14.21 -1.45
N GLN A 298 19.14 13.81 -0.29
CA GLN A 298 20.49 14.18 0.18
C GLN A 298 21.59 13.66 -0.74
N LEU A 299 21.50 12.42 -1.23
CA LEU A 299 22.49 11.88 -2.16
C LEU A 299 22.46 12.58 -3.51
N ILE A 300 21.26 12.90 -4.02
CA ILE A 300 21.13 13.64 -5.29
C ILE A 300 21.73 15.04 -5.15
N ASP A 301 21.52 15.71 -4.01
CA ASP A 301 22.12 17.01 -3.72
C ASP A 301 23.63 16.97 -3.52
N ALA A 302 24.16 15.87 -2.96
CA ALA A 302 25.60 15.60 -2.90
C ALA A 302 26.23 15.38 -4.28
N GLY A 303 25.44 15.38 -5.37
CA GLY A 303 25.93 15.21 -6.73
C GLY A 303 25.92 13.75 -7.22
N VAL A 304 25.34 12.82 -6.47
CA VAL A 304 25.14 11.45 -6.97
C VAL A 304 24.09 11.47 -8.09
N PRO A 305 24.39 10.94 -9.28
CA PRO A 305 23.43 10.90 -10.38
C PRO A 305 22.14 10.17 -9.98
N LYS A 306 20.98 10.78 -10.28
CA LYS A 306 19.64 10.23 -9.98
C LYS A 306 19.49 8.76 -10.40
N ASP A 307 20.06 8.40 -11.55
CA ASP A 307 19.98 7.06 -12.15
C ASP A 307 20.67 6.01 -11.24
N ASN A 308 21.82 6.37 -10.64
CA ASN A 308 22.54 5.49 -9.72
C ASN A 308 21.77 5.30 -8.41
N VAL A 309 21.14 6.36 -7.91
CA VAL A 309 20.40 6.28 -6.64
C VAL A 309 19.13 5.44 -6.81
N MET A 310 18.45 5.55 -7.96
CA MET A 310 17.31 4.71 -8.27
C MET A 310 17.70 3.23 -8.46
N LEU A 311 18.88 2.95 -9.02
CA LEU A 311 19.43 1.59 -9.10
C LEU A 311 19.63 0.99 -7.69
N ILE A 312 20.22 1.76 -6.77
CA ILE A 312 20.39 1.35 -5.37
C ILE A 312 19.02 1.07 -4.73
N HIS A 313 18.07 1.96 -4.90
CA HIS A 313 16.72 1.80 -4.36
C HIS A 313 16.02 0.54 -4.88
N SER A 314 16.09 0.31 -6.19
CA SER A 314 15.50 -0.86 -6.84
C SER A 314 16.10 -2.16 -6.31
N SER A 315 17.43 -2.20 -6.13
CA SER A 315 18.13 -3.32 -5.50
C SER A 315 17.68 -3.54 -4.05
N MET A 316 17.56 -2.46 -3.25
CA MET A 316 17.09 -2.57 -1.87
C MET A 316 15.68 -3.14 -1.76
N ILE A 317 14.77 -2.84 -2.70
CA ILE A 317 13.43 -3.39 -2.66
C ILE A 317 13.43 -4.89 -3.01
N ILE A 318 14.30 -5.37 -3.91
CA ILE A 318 14.47 -6.82 -4.14
C ILE A 318 14.83 -7.52 -2.82
N VAL A 319 15.76 -6.95 -2.06
CA VAL A 319 16.11 -7.45 -0.72
C VAL A 319 14.90 -7.40 0.22
N LYS A 320 14.11 -6.32 0.21
CA LYS A 320 12.87 -6.19 1.02
C LYS A 320 11.78 -7.19 0.63
N ILE A 321 11.75 -7.70 -0.59
CA ILE A 321 10.80 -8.73 -1.03
C ILE A 321 11.28 -10.13 -0.59
N ILE A 322 12.58 -10.42 -0.75
CA ILE A 322 13.16 -11.74 -0.42
C ILE A 322 13.25 -11.95 1.09
N THR A 323 13.65 -10.91 1.84
CA THR A 323 13.93 -11.00 3.28
C THR A 323 12.73 -11.51 4.08
N PRO A 324 11.51 -11.00 3.92
CA PRO A 324 10.35 -11.52 4.64
C PRO A 324 9.96 -12.94 4.26
N ILE A 325 10.22 -13.39 3.02
CA ILE A 325 9.93 -14.77 2.61
C ILE A 325 10.80 -15.74 3.42
N ILE A 326 12.08 -15.40 3.61
CA ILE A 326 13.02 -16.18 4.41
C ILE A 326 12.67 -16.10 5.90
N ILE A 327 12.45 -14.88 6.40
CA ILE A 327 12.22 -14.61 7.83
C ILE A 327 10.84 -15.09 8.28
N SER A 328 9.84 -15.16 7.40
CA SER A 328 8.47 -15.57 7.75
C SER A 328 8.41 -16.92 8.47
N LYS A 329 9.31 -17.85 8.13
CA LYS A 329 9.43 -19.16 8.81
C LYS A 329 9.81 -19.04 10.29
N TYR A 330 10.50 -17.96 10.67
CA TYR A 330 10.98 -17.69 12.01
C TYR A 330 10.09 -16.71 12.79
N THR A 331 9.28 -15.90 12.10
CA THR A 331 8.35 -14.94 12.72
C THR A 331 6.91 -15.42 12.82
N ALA A 332 6.50 -16.47 12.10
CA ALA A 332 5.14 -17.03 12.11
C ALA A 332 4.79 -17.88 13.35
N GLY A 333 5.21 -17.43 14.54
CA GLY A 333 4.92 -18.11 15.82
C GLY A 333 3.92 -17.35 16.70
N PRO A 334 3.43 -17.96 17.80
CA PRO A 334 2.44 -17.36 18.71
C PRO A 334 2.92 -16.11 19.46
N LYS A 335 4.22 -15.76 19.35
CA LYS A 335 4.84 -14.61 19.99
C LYS A 335 5.43 -13.61 18.97
N THR A 336 4.71 -13.30 17.89
CA THR A 336 5.17 -12.35 16.86
C THR A 336 5.55 -10.98 17.45
N MET A 337 4.79 -10.51 18.44
CA MET A 337 5.04 -9.20 19.07
C MET A 337 6.34 -9.18 19.89
N SER A 338 6.75 -10.29 20.53
CA SER A 338 8.00 -10.29 21.29
C SER A 338 9.22 -10.24 20.37
N VAL A 339 9.15 -10.89 19.21
CA VAL A 339 10.22 -10.83 18.19
C VAL A 339 10.37 -9.39 17.69
N TYR A 340 9.25 -8.70 17.48
CA TYR A 340 9.25 -7.29 17.11
C TYR A 340 9.99 -6.42 18.13
N PHE A 341 9.63 -6.53 19.41
CA PHE A 341 10.26 -5.74 20.47
C PHE A 341 11.77 -5.98 20.64
N ILE A 342 12.22 -7.23 20.45
CA ILE A 342 13.66 -7.56 20.51
C ILE A 342 14.41 -7.00 19.29
N MET A 343 13.79 -7.01 18.11
CA MET A 343 14.43 -6.58 16.87
C MET A 343 14.46 -5.05 16.71
N SER A 344 13.48 -4.32 17.24
CA SER A 344 13.41 -2.85 17.15
C SER A 344 14.66 -2.11 17.65
N PRO A 345 15.26 -2.41 18.82
CA PRO A 345 16.48 -1.74 19.27
C PRO A 345 17.68 -2.06 18.36
N ILE A 346 17.80 -3.29 17.88
CA ILE A 346 18.86 -3.69 16.92
C ILE A 346 18.71 -2.88 15.63
N ARG A 347 17.48 -2.76 15.12
CA ARG A 347 17.16 -1.97 13.93
C ARG A 347 17.50 -0.49 14.14
N LEU A 348 17.25 0.05 15.33
CA LEU A 348 17.55 1.44 15.68
C LEU A 348 19.07 1.70 15.69
N MET A 349 19.86 0.78 16.26
CA MET A 349 21.32 0.88 16.20
C MET A 349 21.84 0.93 14.76
N TRP A 350 21.30 0.08 13.88
CA TRP A 350 21.68 0.07 12.47
C TRP A 350 21.28 1.36 11.75
N ASN A 351 20.16 1.98 12.12
CA ASN A 351 19.73 3.26 11.60
C ASN A 351 20.72 4.38 11.98
N ILE A 352 21.18 4.44 13.23
CA ILE A 352 22.17 5.44 13.66
C ILE A 352 23.45 5.33 12.81
N ILE A 353 23.94 4.10 12.58
CA ILE A 353 25.10 3.85 11.71
C ILE A 353 24.84 4.34 10.28
N PHE A 354 23.66 4.06 9.73
CA PHE A 354 23.27 4.51 8.40
C PHE A 354 23.22 6.03 8.28
N VAL A 355 22.70 6.73 9.28
CA VAL A 355 22.67 8.20 9.31
C VAL A 355 24.09 8.79 9.33
N ILE A 356 24.98 8.21 10.14
CA ILE A 356 26.39 8.61 10.18
C ILE A 356 27.03 8.41 8.80
N PHE A 357 26.77 7.27 8.16
CA PHE A 357 27.28 6.96 6.82
C PHE A 357 26.82 7.97 5.76
N ILE A 358 25.52 8.29 5.71
CA ILE A 358 24.97 9.28 4.77
C ILE A 358 25.58 10.67 5.01
N TYR A 359 25.74 11.08 6.28
CA TYR A 359 26.37 12.36 6.62
C TYR A 359 27.81 12.45 6.11
N TYR A 360 28.60 11.39 6.27
CA TYR A 360 29.97 11.37 5.76
C TYR A 360 30.03 11.38 4.24
N ILE A 361 29.23 10.56 3.56
CA ILE A 361 29.19 10.54 2.09
C ILE A 361 28.82 11.90 1.51
N THR A 362 27.78 12.54 2.07
CA THR A 362 27.29 13.85 1.61
C THR A 362 28.31 14.98 1.81
N LYS A 363 29.27 14.80 2.72
CA LYS A 363 30.32 15.80 3.02
C LYS A 363 31.59 15.60 2.19
N PHE A 364 31.85 14.38 1.71
CA PHE A 364 33.10 14.01 1.02
C PHE A 364 32.96 13.93 -0.51
N ILE A 365 31.74 13.77 -1.02
CA ILE A 365 31.40 13.98 -2.45
C ILE A 365 31.09 15.46 -2.65
#